data_AF-A0A963IFF0-F1
#
_entry.id   AF-A0A963IFF0-F1
#
_cell.length_a   1.000
_cell.length_b   1.000
_cell.length_c   1.000
_cell.angle_alpha   90.00
_cell.angle_beta   90.00
_cell.angle_gamma   90.00
#
_symmetry.space_group_name_H-M   'P 1'
#
loop_
_entity.id
_entity.type
_entity.pdbx_description
1 polymer ?
#
loop_
_entity_poly.entity_id
_entity_poly.type
_entity_poly.pdbx_seq_one_letter_code
_entity_poly.pdbx_strand_id
1 'polypeptide(L)'
;MNRMFAALASAALMSSLALPAQAVGLSFSGPLAVVDLNNGGRYSGSFLGTGFSGVIDDTTAAGYITDGTLRTDFGCCIAAGGLSILNDVVLGADQASLLNQLFGGANYSAGDLIDQVDIEGDSATAGGGRIEVGLSFVFAPTTFASSSDVGAFNPAVASDSLFFIFEEDINGTDLYSGLGPATVAAVPWPASVWLMGAGLAVVGGAVRRQRVSG
;
A
#
# COMPACT_ATOMS: atom_id res chain seq x y z
N MET A 1 53.99 16.68 -23.77
CA MET A 1 52.60 17.18 -23.64
C MET A 1 51.66 16.18 -24.29
N ASN A 2 50.49 15.94 -23.67
CA ASN A 2 49.32 15.19 -24.14
C ASN A 2 49.36 13.65 -24.17
N ARG A 3 49.23 13.01 -23.00
CA ARG A 3 48.51 11.71 -22.84
C ARG A 3 47.95 11.58 -21.42
N MET A 4 46.88 12.31 -21.08
CA MET A 4 46.21 12.11 -19.79
C MET A 4 44.77 12.62 -19.72
N PHE A 5 43.92 12.37 -20.72
CA PHE A 5 42.48 12.69 -20.63
C PHE A 5 41.65 11.75 -21.51
N ALA A 6 41.46 10.49 -21.12
CA ALA A 6 40.54 9.59 -21.84
C ALA A 6 39.97 8.42 -21.01
N ALA A 7 40.05 8.44 -19.68
CA ALA A 7 39.65 7.29 -18.85
C ALA A 7 38.73 7.64 -17.66
N LEU A 8 38.04 8.79 -17.68
CA LEU A 8 37.20 9.23 -16.57
C LEU A 8 35.75 9.63 -16.95
N ALA A 9 35.26 9.23 -18.13
CA ALA A 9 33.92 9.59 -18.58
C ALA A 9 32.93 8.41 -18.65
N SER A 10 33.36 7.17 -18.44
CA SER A 10 32.49 5.99 -18.64
C SER A 10 32.06 5.26 -17.36
N ALA A 11 32.57 5.64 -16.19
CA ALA A 11 32.16 5.03 -14.91
C ALA A 11 31.08 5.85 -14.16
N ALA A 12 30.84 7.10 -14.56
CA ALA A 12 29.92 8.01 -13.89
C ALA A 12 28.49 8.06 -14.49
N LEU A 13 28.19 7.19 -15.47
CA LEU A 13 26.87 7.15 -16.13
C LEU A 13 26.06 5.86 -15.85
N MET A 14 26.54 4.98 -14.98
CA MET A 14 25.76 3.82 -14.50
C MET A 14 25.43 3.85 -13.02
N SER A 15 25.91 4.88 -12.31
CA SER A 15 25.59 5.15 -10.89
C SER A 15 24.53 6.23 -10.73
N SER A 16 23.92 6.71 -11.82
CA SER A 16 22.72 7.52 -11.75
C SER A 16 21.53 6.62 -11.37
N LEU A 17 21.24 6.60 -10.07
CA LEU A 17 19.88 6.69 -9.58
C LEU A 17 18.96 5.56 -10.07
N ALA A 18 19.22 4.33 -9.61
CA ALA A 18 18.10 3.48 -9.22
C ALA A 18 17.46 4.13 -7.99
N LEU A 19 16.73 5.23 -8.21
CA LEU A 19 15.69 5.62 -7.27
C LEU A 19 14.81 4.39 -7.10
N PRO A 20 14.44 4.00 -5.86
CA PRO A 20 13.47 2.93 -5.69
C PRO A 20 12.29 3.28 -6.58
N ALA A 21 11.93 2.38 -7.48
CA ALA A 21 10.73 2.51 -8.27
C ALA A 21 9.58 2.64 -7.28
N GLN A 22 9.09 3.85 -7.04
CA GLN A 22 7.90 4.05 -6.20
C GLN A 22 6.82 3.17 -6.81
N ALA A 23 6.27 2.21 -6.07
CA ALA A 23 5.29 1.31 -6.65
C ALA A 23 4.08 2.16 -7.12
N VAL A 24 3.57 1.91 -8.32
CA VAL A 24 2.33 2.59 -8.80
C VAL A 24 1.11 2.07 -8.02
N GLY A 25 1.27 0.95 -7.32
CA GLY A 25 0.32 0.43 -6.37
C GLY A 25 0.83 -0.83 -5.68
N LEU A 26 0.24 -1.14 -4.54
CA LEU A 26 0.40 -2.36 -3.77
C LEU A 26 -0.70 -3.32 -4.19
N SER A 27 -0.32 -4.38 -4.90
CA SER A 27 -1.26 -5.48 -5.15
C SER A 27 -1.35 -6.34 -3.90
N PHE A 28 -2.56 -6.73 -3.54
CA PHE A 28 -2.79 -7.58 -2.39
C PHE A 28 -3.79 -8.69 -2.70
N SER A 29 -3.68 -9.78 -1.96
CA SER A 29 -4.67 -10.86 -1.97
C SER A 29 -4.67 -11.62 -0.66
N GLY A 30 -5.82 -12.15 -0.26
CA GLY A 30 -5.94 -12.95 0.95
C GLY A 30 -7.36 -13.43 1.20
N PRO A 31 -7.55 -14.45 2.05
CA PRO A 31 -8.87 -14.89 2.47
C PRO A 31 -9.43 -13.96 3.55
N LEU A 32 -10.74 -13.71 3.52
CA LEU A 32 -11.47 -13.12 4.64
C LEU A 32 -11.37 -14.04 5.85
N ALA A 33 -10.86 -13.55 6.98
CA ALA A 33 -10.60 -14.37 8.16
C ALA A 33 -11.48 -14.00 9.35
N VAL A 34 -11.95 -12.74 9.41
CA VAL A 34 -12.83 -12.25 10.46
C VAL A 34 -13.96 -11.43 9.82
N VAL A 35 -15.17 -11.60 10.35
CA VAL A 35 -16.33 -10.74 10.09
C VAL A 35 -16.87 -10.33 11.44
N ASP A 36 -16.69 -9.05 11.76
CA ASP A 36 -17.15 -8.47 13.02
C ASP A 36 -18.62 -8.04 12.92
N LEU A 37 -19.02 -7.52 11.75
CA LEU A 37 -20.40 -7.12 11.48
C LEU A 37 -20.89 -7.57 10.11
N ASN A 38 -22.14 -8.02 10.06
CA ASN A 38 -22.81 -8.44 8.83
C ASN A 38 -24.32 -8.16 8.87
N ASN A 39 -24.70 -6.91 8.60
CA ASN A 39 -26.06 -6.38 8.76
C ASN A 39 -26.63 -5.77 7.46
N GLY A 40 -26.33 -6.36 6.31
CA GLY A 40 -26.95 -6.00 5.02
C GLY A 40 -26.19 -4.98 4.17
N GLY A 41 -24.87 -4.86 4.35
CA GLY A 41 -24.00 -4.12 3.45
C GLY A 41 -23.78 -4.83 2.11
N ARG A 42 -23.12 -4.16 1.18
CA ARG A 42 -22.72 -4.67 -0.13
C ARG A 42 -21.90 -5.96 -0.07
N TYR A 43 -21.07 -6.10 0.97
CA TYR A 43 -20.28 -7.32 1.21
C TYR A 43 -20.97 -8.33 2.14
N SER A 44 -22.20 -8.05 2.60
CA SER A 44 -23.00 -9.00 3.36
C SER A 44 -23.33 -10.23 2.53
N GLY A 45 -22.76 -11.36 2.91
CA GLY A 45 -22.80 -12.62 2.15
C GLY A 45 -21.41 -13.17 1.82
N SER A 46 -20.36 -12.38 2.02
CA SER A 46 -18.98 -12.88 2.04
C SER A 46 -18.78 -13.76 3.27
N PHE A 47 -18.38 -15.01 3.08
CA PHE A 47 -18.12 -15.96 4.16
C PHE A 47 -16.63 -16.00 4.51
N LEU A 48 -16.30 -16.52 5.69
CA LEU A 48 -14.91 -16.79 6.04
C LEU A 48 -14.27 -17.71 4.98
N GLY A 49 -13.06 -17.36 4.56
CA GLY A 49 -12.35 -18.02 3.47
C GLY A 49 -12.65 -17.45 2.07
N THR A 50 -13.62 -16.54 1.90
CA THR A 50 -13.80 -15.82 0.63
C THR A 50 -12.50 -15.10 0.26
N GLY A 51 -11.97 -15.39 -0.93
CA GLY A 51 -10.74 -14.79 -1.42
C GLY A 51 -10.97 -13.39 -1.94
N PHE A 52 -10.25 -12.42 -1.38
CA PHE A 52 -10.20 -11.05 -1.84
C PHE A 52 -8.87 -10.76 -2.53
N SER A 53 -8.91 -9.85 -3.50
CA SER A 53 -7.72 -9.29 -4.14
C SER A 53 -7.96 -7.84 -4.56
N GLY A 54 -6.89 -7.08 -4.70
CA GLY A 54 -7.00 -5.68 -5.03
C GLY A 54 -5.67 -5.03 -5.36
N VAL A 55 -5.75 -3.73 -5.64
CA VAL A 55 -4.60 -2.84 -5.78
C VAL A 55 -4.95 -1.56 -5.03
N ILE A 56 -4.01 -1.04 -4.24
CA ILE A 56 -4.11 0.30 -3.63
C ILE A 56 -2.84 1.09 -3.90
N ASP A 57 -2.97 2.32 -4.38
CA ASP A 57 -1.87 3.27 -4.53
C ASP A 57 -1.54 3.87 -3.16
N ASP A 58 -0.31 3.72 -2.69
CA ASP A 58 0.13 4.20 -1.37
C ASP A 58 0.34 5.73 -1.32
N THR A 59 0.30 6.40 -2.46
CA THR A 59 0.39 7.85 -2.59
C THR A 59 -0.99 8.49 -2.68
N THR A 60 -1.89 7.89 -3.47
CA THR A 60 -3.24 8.44 -3.71
C THR A 60 -4.34 7.74 -2.94
N ALA A 61 -4.04 6.64 -2.23
CA ALA A 61 -5.01 5.75 -1.58
C ALA A 61 -6.17 5.28 -2.49
N ALA A 62 -6.03 5.44 -3.80
CA ALA A 62 -7.01 5.02 -4.78
C ALA A 62 -6.72 3.60 -5.25
N GLY A 63 -7.76 2.89 -5.65
CA GLY A 63 -7.60 1.47 -5.96
C GLY A 63 -8.90 0.74 -6.23
N TYR A 64 -8.83 -0.57 -6.07
CA TYR A 64 -10.00 -1.42 -6.09
C TYR A 64 -9.79 -2.67 -5.23
N ILE A 65 -10.90 -3.25 -4.80
CA ILE A 65 -10.97 -4.56 -4.17
C ILE A 65 -12.03 -5.41 -4.85
N THR A 66 -11.79 -6.71 -4.96
CA THR A 66 -12.72 -7.67 -5.55
C THR A 66 -12.62 -9.04 -4.89
N ASP A 67 -13.76 -9.71 -4.77
CA ASP A 67 -13.87 -11.13 -4.38
C ASP A 67 -13.96 -12.07 -5.60
N GLY A 68 -13.69 -11.53 -6.81
CA GLY A 68 -13.84 -12.22 -8.09
C GLY A 68 -15.23 -12.11 -8.72
N THR A 69 -16.25 -11.69 -7.96
CA THR A 69 -17.62 -11.46 -8.45
C THR A 69 -18.00 -9.99 -8.37
N LEU A 70 -17.82 -9.40 -7.19
CA LEU A 70 -18.03 -7.99 -6.92
C LEU A 70 -16.70 -7.25 -7.01
N ARG A 71 -16.71 -6.09 -7.66
CA ARG A 71 -15.61 -5.13 -7.66
C ARG A 71 -16.10 -3.80 -7.08
N THR A 72 -15.30 -3.23 -6.18
CA THR A 72 -15.48 -1.87 -5.66
C THR A 72 -14.22 -1.10 -5.96
N ASP A 73 -14.34 -0.09 -6.84
CA ASP A 73 -13.31 0.91 -7.04
C ASP A 73 -13.46 1.99 -5.97
N PHE A 74 -12.35 2.49 -5.43
CA PHE A 74 -12.32 3.47 -4.35
C PHE A 74 -11.23 4.52 -4.60
N GLY A 75 -11.32 5.65 -3.91
CA GLY A 75 -10.38 6.77 -4.03
C GLY A 75 -10.11 7.46 -2.68
N CYS A 76 -9.07 8.29 -2.66
CA CYS A 76 -8.85 9.28 -1.61
C CYS A 76 -9.81 10.47 -1.77
N CYS A 77 -10.36 11.06 -0.71
CA CYS A 77 -10.77 10.51 0.58
C CYS A 77 -12.13 11.16 0.82
N ILE A 78 -13.19 10.39 1.02
CA ILE A 78 -14.47 10.99 1.42
C ILE A 78 -14.40 11.27 2.92
N ALA A 79 -13.89 10.29 3.68
CA ALA A 79 -13.62 10.34 5.12
C ALA A 79 -12.34 9.58 5.54
N ALA A 80 -11.83 8.66 4.73
CA ALA A 80 -10.64 7.84 5.00
C ALA A 80 -9.37 8.67 5.23
N GLY A 81 -8.43 8.13 6.01
CA GLY A 81 -7.20 8.83 6.39
C GLY A 81 -6.17 8.98 5.26
N GLY A 82 -6.31 8.21 4.18
CA GLY A 82 -5.25 8.06 3.18
C GLY A 82 -4.12 7.18 3.75
N LEU A 83 -2.87 7.60 3.60
CA LEU A 83 -1.73 6.93 4.25
C LEU A 83 -1.49 7.55 5.63
N SER A 84 -1.46 6.71 6.66
CA SER A 84 -1.13 7.11 8.03
C SER A 84 -0.06 6.21 8.65
N ILE A 85 0.80 6.79 9.49
CA ILE A 85 1.84 6.07 10.23
C ILE A 85 1.57 6.26 11.72
N LEU A 86 1.50 5.15 12.43
CA LEU A 86 1.38 5.09 13.88
C LEU A 86 2.68 4.50 14.42
N ASN A 87 3.42 5.31 15.18
CA ASN A 87 4.66 4.91 15.84
C ASN A 87 4.35 4.47 17.28
N ASP A 88 4.96 3.38 17.74
CA ASP A 88 4.92 2.90 19.13
C ASP A 88 3.47 2.67 19.64
N VAL A 89 2.64 2.02 18.83
CA VAL A 89 1.29 1.60 19.23
C VAL A 89 1.38 0.49 20.27
N VAL A 90 0.82 0.73 21.45
CA VAL A 90 0.69 -0.28 22.51
C VAL A 90 -0.48 -1.20 22.19
N LEU A 91 -0.20 -2.49 21.99
CA LEU A 91 -1.24 -3.48 21.75
C LEU A 91 -2.07 -3.78 23.00
N GLY A 92 -3.39 -3.67 22.86
CA GLY A 92 -4.34 -4.24 23.81
C GLY A 92 -4.40 -5.78 23.73
N ALA A 93 -5.01 -6.42 24.73
CA ALA A 93 -5.18 -7.87 24.75
C ALA A 93 -5.99 -8.38 23.55
N ASP A 94 -7.07 -7.69 23.20
CA ASP A 94 -7.95 -8.07 22.09
C ASP A 94 -7.24 -7.91 20.73
N GLN A 95 -6.46 -6.83 20.56
CA GLN A 95 -5.66 -6.60 19.36
C GLN A 95 -4.55 -7.65 19.20
N ALA A 96 -3.79 -7.92 20.25
CA ALA A 96 -2.76 -8.96 20.24
C ALA A 96 -3.36 -10.35 19.95
N SER A 97 -4.52 -10.66 20.54
CA SER A 97 -5.24 -11.91 20.27
C SER A 97 -5.70 -11.99 18.81
N LEU A 98 -6.25 -10.90 18.26
CA LEU A 98 -6.69 -10.83 16.87
C LEU A 98 -5.52 -11.05 15.90
N LEU A 99 -4.40 -10.35 16.09
CA LEU A 99 -3.22 -10.51 15.24
C LEU A 99 -2.67 -11.95 15.30
N ASN A 100 -2.55 -12.53 16.49
CA ASN A 100 -2.14 -13.92 16.66
C ASN A 100 -3.09 -14.92 15.98
N GLN A 101 -4.40 -14.65 16.01
CA GLN A 101 -5.40 -15.46 15.33
C GLN A 101 -5.26 -15.38 13.81
N LEU A 102 -5.01 -14.19 13.26
CA LEU A 102 -4.91 -13.94 11.82
C LEU A 102 -3.65 -14.54 11.20
N PHE A 103 -2.50 -14.37 11.86
CA PHE A 103 -1.20 -14.74 11.30
C PHE A 103 -0.68 -16.09 11.81
N GLY A 104 -1.37 -16.67 12.79
CA GLY A 104 -1.03 -17.97 13.36
C GLY A 104 0.20 -17.90 14.25
N GLY A 105 0.00 -17.99 15.56
CA GLY A 105 1.09 -18.08 16.52
C GLY A 105 0.79 -17.41 17.85
N ALA A 106 1.86 -17.10 18.59
CA ALA A 106 1.85 -16.31 19.82
C ALA A 106 2.96 -15.25 19.72
N ASN A 107 2.95 -14.49 18.62
CA ASN A 107 3.95 -13.49 18.28
C ASN A 107 3.68 -12.16 18.99
N TYR A 108 2.43 -11.92 19.36
CA TYR A 108 1.97 -10.68 19.98
C TYR A 108 1.43 -10.92 21.39
N SER A 109 1.68 -9.99 22.30
CA SER A 109 1.16 -9.96 23.66
C SER A 109 0.59 -8.58 23.99
N ALA A 110 -0.35 -8.53 24.94
CA ALA A 110 -0.79 -7.26 25.49
C ALA A 110 0.39 -6.48 26.07
N GLY A 111 0.50 -5.21 25.70
CA GLY A 111 1.60 -4.32 26.11
C GLY A 111 2.79 -4.29 25.15
N ASP A 112 2.84 -5.16 24.15
CA ASP A 112 3.85 -5.06 23.09
C ASP A 112 3.69 -3.73 22.33
N LEU A 113 4.81 -3.17 21.91
CA LEU A 113 4.86 -2.03 21.01
C LEU A 113 4.98 -2.51 19.57
N ILE A 114 4.18 -1.95 18.68
CA ILE A 114 4.32 -2.12 17.23
C ILE A 114 4.34 -0.77 16.53
N ASP A 115 4.94 -0.78 15.36
CA ASP A 115 4.78 0.27 14.37
C ASP A 115 3.70 -0.16 13.37
N GLN A 116 2.87 0.77 12.92
CA GLN A 116 1.77 0.48 12.00
C GLN A 116 1.69 1.51 10.88
N VAL A 117 1.38 1.03 9.67
CA VAL A 117 1.01 1.89 8.54
C VAL A 117 -0.34 1.46 8.01
N ASP A 118 -1.26 2.40 7.89
CA ASP A 118 -2.57 2.18 7.27
C ASP A 118 -2.66 2.95 5.97
N ILE A 119 -3.24 2.33 4.95
CA ILE A 119 -3.53 2.95 3.65
C ILE A 119 -5.00 2.69 3.33
N GLU A 120 -5.79 3.74 3.25
CA GLU A 120 -7.25 3.66 3.28
C GLU A 120 -7.89 4.54 2.20
N GLY A 121 -8.88 4.00 1.50
CA GLY A 121 -9.69 4.73 0.53
C GLY A 121 -11.18 4.43 0.65
N ASP A 122 -12.00 5.32 0.10
CA ASP A 122 -13.46 5.23 0.18
C ASP A 122 -14.13 5.12 -1.18
N SER A 123 -15.30 4.49 -1.18
CA SER A 123 -16.31 4.60 -2.23
C SER A 123 -17.65 5.01 -1.61
N ALA A 124 -18.32 6.00 -2.20
CA ALA A 124 -19.71 6.28 -1.87
C ALA A 124 -20.61 5.09 -2.29
N THR A 125 -21.64 4.80 -1.50
CA THR A 125 -22.71 3.86 -1.89
C THR A 125 -23.88 4.61 -2.53
N ALA A 126 -24.68 3.92 -3.33
CA ALA A 126 -25.87 4.51 -3.95
C ALA A 126 -26.90 5.02 -2.93
N GLY A 127 -26.89 4.45 -1.71
CA GLY A 127 -27.74 4.87 -0.58
C GLY A 127 -27.21 6.10 0.18
N GLY A 128 -26.06 6.64 -0.21
CA GLY A 128 -25.41 7.78 0.45
C GLY A 128 -24.51 7.43 1.64
N GLY A 129 -24.29 6.14 1.91
CA GLY A 129 -23.28 5.66 2.84
C GLY A 129 -21.89 5.56 2.21
N ARG A 130 -20.98 4.83 2.86
CA ARG A 130 -19.61 4.63 2.37
C ARG A 130 -19.14 3.19 2.54
N ILE A 131 -18.26 2.77 1.65
CA ILE A 131 -17.43 1.57 1.80
C ILE A 131 -15.99 2.06 1.89
N GLU A 132 -15.35 1.75 3.00
CA GLU A 132 -13.94 1.99 3.27
C GLU A 132 -13.17 0.68 3.08
N VAL A 133 -12.03 0.79 2.40
CA VAL A 133 -11.16 -0.34 2.10
C VAL A 133 -9.73 0.08 2.36
N GLY A 134 -8.98 -0.77 3.04
CA GLY A 134 -7.58 -0.46 3.32
C GLY A 134 -6.67 -1.65 3.49
N LEU A 135 -5.38 -1.33 3.52
CA LEU A 135 -4.31 -2.21 3.96
C LEU A 135 -3.75 -1.68 5.27
N SER A 136 -3.51 -2.57 6.22
CA SER A 136 -2.77 -2.27 7.44
C SER A 136 -1.53 -3.14 7.49
N PHE A 137 -0.39 -2.52 7.77
CA PHE A 137 0.92 -3.16 7.85
C PHE A 137 1.47 -3.02 9.26
N VAL A 138 1.90 -4.14 9.84
CA VAL A 138 2.55 -4.19 11.14
C VAL A 138 4.06 -4.28 10.93
N PHE A 139 4.79 -3.52 11.73
CA PHE A 139 6.25 -3.46 11.72
C PHE A 139 6.79 -3.59 13.15
N ALA A 140 8.09 -3.92 13.25
CA ALA A 140 8.79 -3.84 14.52
C ALA A 140 8.80 -2.39 15.02
N PRO A 141 8.72 -2.13 16.34
CA PRO A 141 8.59 -0.79 16.96
C PRO A 141 9.85 0.11 16.83
N THR A 142 10.78 -0.26 15.95
CA THR A 142 11.99 0.50 15.67
C THR A 142 12.07 0.90 14.20
N THR A 143 11.00 0.68 13.45
CA THR A 143 10.96 0.88 12.01
C THR A 143 10.79 2.36 11.71
N PHE A 144 9.91 3.05 12.43
CA PHE A 144 9.68 4.47 12.28
C PHE A 144 10.19 5.24 13.50
N ALA A 145 10.88 6.35 13.25
CA ALA A 145 11.27 7.25 14.34
C ALA A 145 10.14 8.21 14.76
N SER A 146 9.11 8.37 13.92
CA SER A 146 7.94 9.22 14.16
C SER A 146 6.79 8.88 13.20
N SER A 147 5.57 9.33 13.52
CA SER A 147 4.40 9.24 12.62
C SER A 147 4.50 10.07 11.32
N SER A 148 5.59 10.82 11.13
CA SER A 148 5.85 11.59 9.90
C SER A 148 6.83 10.91 8.94
N ASP A 149 7.33 9.72 9.29
CA ASP A 149 8.43 9.05 8.60
C ASP A 149 7.97 8.25 7.36
N VAL A 150 7.23 8.90 6.46
CA VAL A 150 6.66 8.27 5.26
C VAL A 150 7.75 7.72 4.34
N GLY A 151 8.94 8.32 4.34
CA GLY A 151 10.07 7.87 3.52
C GLY A 151 10.68 6.53 3.96
N ALA A 152 10.43 6.10 5.20
CA ALA A 152 10.87 4.81 5.71
C ALA A 152 9.88 3.67 5.39
N PHE A 153 8.68 3.99 4.89
CA PHE A 153 7.69 2.97 4.56
C PHE A 153 8.19 2.08 3.42
N ASN A 154 8.32 0.80 3.72
CA ASN A 154 8.60 -0.24 2.75
C ASN A 154 7.73 -1.47 3.07
N PRO A 155 6.68 -1.74 2.28
CA PRO A 155 5.75 -2.84 2.57
C PRO A 155 6.42 -4.22 2.52
N ALA A 156 7.58 -4.35 1.88
CA ALA A 156 8.31 -5.61 1.82
C ALA A 156 9.03 -5.99 3.14
N VAL A 157 9.14 -5.06 4.10
CA VAL A 157 9.75 -5.34 5.43
C VAL A 157 8.73 -5.38 6.56
N ALA A 158 7.44 -5.24 6.25
CA ALA A 158 6.38 -5.46 7.23
C ALA A 158 6.45 -6.89 7.77
N SER A 159 6.23 -7.06 9.08
CA SER A 159 6.14 -8.39 9.69
C SER A 159 4.85 -9.08 9.26
N ASP A 160 3.76 -8.33 9.28
CA ASP A 160 2.43 -8.79 8.92
C ASP A 160 1.67 -7.72 8.14
N SER A 161 0.73 -8.15 7.30
CA SER A 161 -0.16 -7.26 6.57
C SER A 161 -1.56 -7.84 6.49
N LEU A 162 -2.57 -6.99 6.61
CA LEU A 162 -3.98 -7.35 6.48
C LEU A 162 -4.70 -6.40 5.53
N PHE A 163 -5.78 -6.88 4.94
CA PHE A 163 -6.77 -6.03 4.29
C PHE A 163 -8.01 -5.93 5.19
N PHE A 164 -8.74 -4.83 5.08
CA PHE A 164 -10.03 -4.66 5.73
C PHE A 164 -11.05 -4.02 4.79
N ILE A 165 -12.32 -4.28 5.09
CA ILE A 165 -13.49 -3.74 4.42
C ILE A 165 -14.44 -3.31 5.52
N PHE A 166 -14.85 -2.05 5.47
CA PHE A 166 -15.82 -1.49 6.39
C PHE A 166 -16.89 -0.74 5.60
N GLU A 167 -18.14 -0.90 5.97
CA GLU A 167 -19.27 -0.28 5.26
C GLU A 167 -20.26 0.31 6.26
N GLU A 168 -20.70 1.52 5.96
CA GLU A 168 -21.70 2.26 6.73
C GLU A 168 -22.82 2.77 5.81
N ASP A 169 -24.00 2.98 6.40
CA ASP A 169 -25.11 3.66 5.75
C ASP A 169 -24.96 5.21 5.76
N ILE A 170 -25.94 5.91 5.20
CA ILE A 170 -25.95 7.39 5.15
C ILE A 170 -25.97 8.06 6.54
N ASN A 171 -26.37 7.31 7.58
CA ASN A 171 -26.42 7.79 8.96
C ASN A 171 -25.15 7.45 9.74
N GLY A 172 -24.15 6.81 9.11
CA GLY A 172 -22.95 6.30 9.78
C GLY A 172 -23.22 5.04 10.61
N THR A 173 -24.29 4.30 10.29
CA THR A 173 -24.55 3.00 10.93
C THR A 173 -23.76 1.93 10.20
N ASP A 174 -22.91 1.23 10.93
CA ASP A 174 -22.14 0.11 10.41
C ASP A 174 -23.08 -0.97 9.83
N LEU A 175 -22.77 -1.40 8.61
CA LEU A 175 -23.50 -2.43 7.88
C LEU A 175 -22.65 -3.68 7.68
N TYR A 176 -21.34 -3.53 7.51
CA TYR A 176 -20.41 -4.64 7.33
C TYR A 176 -19.02 -4.27 7.83
N SER A 177 -18.35 -5.20 8.51
CA SER A 177 -16.95 -5.05 8.90
C SER A 177 -16.27 -6.41 8.81
N GLY A 178 -15.20 -6.49 8.02
CA GLY A 178 -14.45 -7.72 7.81
C GLY A 178 -13.00 -7.46 7.46
N LEU A 179 -12.13 -8.41 7.80
CA LEU A 179 -10.70 -8.31 7.57
C LEU A 179 -10.06 -9.68 7.37
N GLY A 180 -8.86 -9.70 6.81
CA GLY A 180 -8.09 -10.92 6.60
C GLY A 180 -6.61 -10.67 6.36
N PRO A 181 -5.76 -11.69 6.55
CA PRO A 181 -4.34 -11.58 6.23
C PRO A 181 -4.17 -11.30 4.74
N ALA A 182 -3.26 -10.40 4.39
CA ALA A 182 -2.96 -9.99 3.03
C ALA A 182 -1.53 -10.41 2.68
N THR A 183 -1.37 -11.06 1.52
CA THR A 183 -0.07 -11.13 0.84
C THR A 183 0.04 -9.91 -0.06
N VAL A 184 1.07 -9.09 0.15
CA VAL A 184 1.27 -7.83 -0.57
C VAL A 184 2.49 -7.91 -1.47
N ALA A 185 2.34 -7.45 -2.71
CA ALA A 185 3.43 -7.30 -3.65
C ALA A 185 3.39 -5.91 -4.28
N ALA A 186 4.54 -5.22 -4.28
CA ALA A 186 4.71 -3.97 -5.02
C ALA A 186 4.55 -4.23 -6.51
N VAL A 187 3.64 -3.51 -7.18
CA VAL A 187 3.46 -3.61 -8.63
C VAL A 187 4.52 -2.73 -9.31
N PRO A 188 5.46 -3.31 -10.08
CA PRO A 188 6.43 -2.53 -10.82
C PRO A 188 5.74 -1.66 -11.87
N TRP A 189 6.26 -0.46 -12.12
CA TRP A 189 5.83 0.35 -13.26
C TRP A 189 5.86 -0.49 -14.54
N PRO A 190 4.84 -0.41 -15.41
CA PRO A 190 4.87 -1.04 -16.72
C PRO A 190 6.17 -0.66 -17.45
N ALA A 191 6.82 -1.64 -18.09
CA ALA A 191 8.07 -1.43 -18.82
C ALA A 191 8.00 -0.27 -19.84
N SER A 192 6.80 0.03 -20.34
CA SER A 192 6.55 1.18 -21.23
C SER A 192 6.90 2.53 -20.60
N VAL A 193 6.70 2.72 -19.30
CA VAL A 193 7.04 3.98 -18.62
C VAL A 193 8.55 4.13 -18.47
N TRP A 194 9.25 3.04 -18.16
CA TRP A 194 10.72 3.00 -18.18
C TRP A 194 11.29 3.32 -19.56
N LEU A 195 10.69 2.77 -20.61
CA LEU A 195 11.11 3.02 -22.00
C LEU A 195 10.85 4.47 -22.43
N MET A 196 9.77 5.10 -21.99
CA MET A 196 9.51 6.53 -22.25
C MET A 196 10.53 7.44 -21.54
N GLY A 197 10.86 7.15 -20.28
CA GLY A 197 11.89 7.88 -19.55
C GLY A 197 13.28 7.75 -20.17
N ALA A 198 13.68 6.54 -20.54
CA ALA A 198 14.94 6.29 -21.24
C ALA A 198 14.97 6.97 -22.62
N GLY A 199 13.86 6.94 -23.37
CA GLY A 199 13.72 7.61 -24.66
C GLY A 199 13.91 9.13 -24.57
N LEU A 200 13.30 9.78 -23.56
CA LEU A 200 13.46 11.22 -23.33
C LEU A 200 14.90 11.60 -22.96
N ALA A 201 15.59 10.81 -22.15
CA ALA A 201 16.98 11.05 -21.79
C ALA A 201 17.93 10.95 -23.01
N VAL A 202 17.67 9.99 -23.91
CA VAL A 202 18.44 9.84 -25.16
C VAL A 202 18.21 11.03 -26.11
N VAL A 203 16.97 11.49 -26.26
CA VAL A 203 16.65 12.68 -27.09
C VAL A 203 17.26 13.94 -26.49
N GLY A 204 17.17 14.15 -25.17
CA GLY A 204 17.80 15.29 -24.49
C GLY A 204 19.33 15.28 -24.63
N GLY A 205 19.95 14.10 -24.54
CA GLY A 205 21.39 13.93 -24.79
C GLY A 205 21.80 14.26 -26.25
N ALA A 206 20.97 13.89 -27.22
CA ALA A 206 21.20 14.19 -28.63
C ALA A 206 21.08 15.70 -28.94
N VAL A 207 20.05 16.36 -28.40
CA VAL A 207 19.85 17.82 -28.54
C VAL A 207 20.99 18.61 -27.89
N ARG A 208 21.48 18.15 -26.73
CA ARG A 208 22.61 18.79 -26.04
C ARG A 208 23.92 18.66 -26.82
N ARG A 209 24.16 17.53 -27.49
CA ARG A 209 25.33 17.35 -28.38
C ARG A 209 25.27 18.25 -29.62
N GLN A 210 24.08 18.48 -30.18
CA GLN A 210 23.93 19.38 -31.33
C GLN A 210 24.24 20.85 -31.00
N ARG A 211 23.95 21.32 -29.78
CA ARG A 211 24.25 22.70 -29.34
C ARG A 211 25.73 22.99 -29.04
N VAL A 212 26.56 21.96 -28.86
CA VAL A 212 28.01 22.13 -28.59
C VAL A 212 28.83 22.07 -29.89
N SER A 213 28.19 21.73 -31.02
CA SER A 213 28.84 21.47 -32.31
C SER A 213 28.58 22.57 -33.36
N GLY A 214 27.96 23.68 -32.99
CA GLY A 214 27.74 24.87 -33.84
C GLY A 214 28.21 26.13 -33.13
#